data_AF-A0A6J6VME0-F1
#
_entry.id   AF-A0A6J6VME0-F1
#
_cell.length_a   1.000
_cell.length_b   1.000
_cell.length_c   1.000
_cell.angle_alpha   90.00
_cell.angle_beta   90.00
_cell.angle_gamma   90.00
#
_symmetry.space_group_name_H-M   'P 1'
#
loop_
_entity.id
_entity.type
_entity.pdbx_description
1 polymer ?
#
loop_
_entity_poly.entity_id
_entity_poly.type
_entity_poly.pdbx_seq_one_letter_code
_entity_poly.pdbx_strand_id
1 'polypeptide(L)'
;MSNNAQVCPNQWQPGFDGPGSFAEFVAIPHADFNIVKIPDSMSYAVAASLGCRFATSYRGLVLVHETQASDTVAIFGCGGIGLAAIMIAKSRGATVIAVDLSDNALTFALSIGADHVINAGDTNPVVAIRELTGTGASVTVDALGSAITSSQCIQSLRPRGHHLQIGLLPPVVIQERATVPMHTVIGRELHIHGVHGMSAADYPRMLADISNGLLHPEKLIATTISLEEAPAALMAMDKERAPGITVINL
;
A
#
# COMPACT_ATOMS: atom_id res chain seq x y z
N MET A 1 -27.52 2.24 1.17
CA MET A 1 -26.26 2.79 0.61
C MET A 1 -25.27 1.63 0.49
N SER A 2 -24.36 1.62 -0.47
CA SER A 2 -23.35 0.54 -0.56
C SER A 2 -22.32 0.68 0.57
N ASN A 3 -21.65 -0.42 0.96
CA ASN A 3 -20.69 -0.46 2.08
C ASN A 3 -19.34 0.26 1.79
N ASN A 4 -19.36 1.30 0.97
CA ASN A 4 -18.18 1.95 0.37
C ASN A 4 -18.02 3.39 0.88
N ALA A 5 -18.05 3.60 2.20
CA ALA A 5 -17.99 4.94 2.79
C ALA A 5 -16.68 5.68 2.51
N GLN A 6 -15.60 4.97 2.20
CA GLN A 6 -14.31 5.54 1.80
C GLN A 6 -14.33 6.27 0.44
N VAL A 7 -15.43 6.23 -0.31
CA VAL A 7 -15.65 7.05 -1.52
C VAL A 7 -16.96 7.85 -1.43
N CYS A 8 -17.35 8.24 -0.22
CA CYS A 8 -18.50 9.12 0.00
C CYS A 8 -18.27 10.48 -0.66
N PRO A 9 -19.18 11.00 -1.51
CA PRO A 9 -19.04 12.35 -2.08
C PRO A 9 -19.00 13.48 -1.03
N ASN A 10 -19.48 13.20 0.18
CA ASN A 10 -19.44 14.08 1.35
C ASN A 10 -18.48 13.54 2.43
N GLN A 11 -17.36 12.94 2.01
CA GLN A 11 -16.30 12.47 2.91
C GLN A 11 -15.70 13.65 3.70
N TRP A 12 -15.30 13.36 4.94
CA TRP A 12 -14.49 14.23 5.77
C TRP A 12 -13.38 13.38 6.41
N GLN A 13 -12.14 13.81 6.29
CA GLN A 13 -10.97 13.04 6.70
C GLN A 13 -10.13 13.80 7.76
N PRO A 14 -9.92 13.22 8.97
CA PRO A 14 -9.05 13.81 9.97
C PRO A 14 -7.64 14.08 9.43
N GLY A 15 -7.09 15.25 9.71
CA GLY A 15 -5.77 15.68 9.23
C GLY A 15 -5.74 16.19 7.78
N PHE A 16 -6.88 16.23 7.08
CA PHE A 16 -7.02 16.80 5.74
C PHE A 16 -8.11 17.87 5.73
N ASP A 17 -9.35 17.50 6.05
CA ASP A 17 -10.52 18.40 6.08
C ASP A 17 -10.73 19.06 7.45
N GLY A 18 -9.79 18.85 8.38
CA GLY A 18 -9.82 19.37 9.74
C GLY A 18 -8.71 18.77 10.61
N PRO A 19 -8.74 18.99 11.94
CA PRO A 19 -7.69 18.54 12.85
C PRO A 19 -7.37 17.04 12.73
N GLY A 20 -6.07 16.71 12.78
CA GLY A 20 -5.57 15.33 12.72
C GLY A 20 -5.23 14.76 14.10
N SER A 21 -4.75 13.52 14.12
CA SER A 21 -4.41 12.77 15.34
C SER A 21 -2.94 12.93 15.80
N PHE A 22 -2.23 13.95 15.32
CA PHE A 22 -0.93 14.36 15.91
C PHE A 22 -1.22 15.37 17.02
N ALA A 23 -1.94 14.89 18.04
CA ALA A 23 -2.44 15.64 19.19
C ALA A 23 -2.87 14.64 20.29
N GLU A 24 -2.92 15.09 21.54
CA GLU A 24 -3.40 14.28 22.68
C GLU A 24 -4.88 13.87 22.53
N PHE A 25 -5.69 14.69 21.86
CA PHE A 25 -7.12 14.44 21.62
C PHE A 25 -7.51 14.83 20.19
N VAL A 26 -8.42 14.07 19.59
CA VAL A 26 -9.02 14.37 18.28
C VAL A 26 -10.53 14.12 18.31
N ALA A 27 -11.31 15.07 17.78
CA ALA A 27 -12.76 14.92 17.65
C ALA A 27 -13.09 14.20 16.34
N ILE A 28 -13.88 13.12 16.41
CA ILE A 28 -14.29 12.32 15.24
C ILE A 28 -15.79 12.52 14.97
N PRO A 29 -16.18 13.19 13.87
CA PRO A 29 -17.57 13.27 13.43
C PRO A 29 -18.14 11.87 13.16
N HIS A 30 -19.42 11.67 13.47
CA HIS A 30 -20.12 10.39 13.25
C HIS A 30 -19.36 9.17 13.84
N ALA A 31 -18.87 9.32 15.07
CA ALA A 31 -18.06 8.35 15.78
C ALA A 31 -18.62 6.91 15.73
N ASP A 32 -19.93 6.75 15.91
CA ASP A 32 -20.65 5.45 15.88
C ASP A 32 -20.48 4.68 14.56
N PHE A 33 -20.14 5.37 13.47
CA PHE A 33 -19.87 4.79 12.16
C PHE A 33 -18.37 4.75 11.82
N ASN A 34 -17.62 5.76 12.23
CA ASN A 34 -16.21 5.96 11.85
C ASN A 34 -15.19 5.29 12.78
N ILE A 35 -15.55 4.98 14.04
CA ILE A 35 -14.64 4.36 15.00
C ILE A 35 -14.77 2.83 14.94
N VAL A 36 -13.62 2.17 14.84
CA VAL A 36 -13.51 0.71 14.91
C VAL A 36 -12.90 0.33 16.26
N LYS A 37 -13.56 -0.56 17.02
CA LYS A 37 -12.98 -1.13 18.24
C LYS A 37 -11.83 -2.08 17.86
N ILE A 38 -10.63 -1.82 18.38
CA ILE A 38 -9.49 -2.75 18.29
C ILE A 38 -9.59 -3.87 19.34
N PRO A 39 -9.00 -5.05 19.10
CA PRO A 39 -8.91 -6.11 20.10
C PRO A 39 -8.08 -5.67 21.31
N ASP A 40 -8.48 -6.09 22.51
CA ASP A 40 -7.79 -5.72 23.77
C ASP A 40 -6.33 -6.24 23.84
N SER A 41 -5.96 -7.20 22.99
CA SER A 41 -4.60 -7.75 22.82
C SER A 41 -3.71 -6.96 21.85
N MET A 42 -4.26 -5.97 21.14
CA MET A 42 -3.53 -5.18 20.14
C MET A 42 -2.89 -3.95 20.77
N SER A 43 -1.58 -3.74 20.54
CA SER A 43 -0.92 -2.52 21.01
C SER A 43 -1.37 -1.28 20.22
N TYR A 44 -1.41 -0.12 20.88
CA TYR A 44 -1.80 1.13 20.23
C TYR A 44 -0.87 1.51 19.06
N ALA A 45 0.43 1.18 19.14
CA ALA A 45 1.37 1.41 18.05
C ALA A 45 1.02 0.57 16.81
N VAL A 46 0.62 -0.70 16.99
CA VAL A 46 0.10 -1.54 15.91
C VAL A 46 -1.18 -0.92 15.35
N ALA A 47 -2.16 -0.59 16.21
CA ALA A 47 -3.43 0.01 15.76
C ALA A 47 -3.23 1.30 14.94
N ALA A 48 -2.31 2.19 15.37
CA ALA A 48 -1.96 3.40 14.64
C ALA A 48 -1.31 3.12 13.26
N SER A 49 -0.58 2.02 13.11
CA SER A 49 -0.01 1.61 11.83
C SER A 49 -1.05 1.12 10.81
N LEU A 50 -2.22 0.65 11.27
CA LEU A 50 -3.27 0.03 10.45
C LEU A 50 -4.10 1.00 9.60
N GLY A 51 -3.93 2.31 9.78
CA GLY A 51 -4.67 3.34 9.04
C GLY A 51 -4.32 3.41 7.55
N CYS A 52 -4.42 4.61 6.96
CA CYS A 52 -4.34 4.89 5.52
C CYS A 52 -3.51 3.89 4.68
N ARG A 53 -2.22 3.69 4.99
CA ARG A 53 -1.31 2.84 4.20
C ARG A 53 -1.65 1.35 4.23
N PHE A 54 -1.96 0.79 5.40
CA PHE A 54 -2.18 -0.64 5.57
C PHE A 54 -3.61 -1.01 5.14
N ALA A 55 -4.59 -0.24 5.59
CA ALA A 55 -6.00 -0.39 5.21
C ALA A 55 -6.21 -0.31 3.69
N THR A 56 -5.59 0.65 2.99
CA THR A 56 -5.74 0.77 1.52
C THR A 56 -5.06 -0.40 0.79
N SER A 57 -3.89 -0.85 1.27
CA SER A 57 -3.21 -2.05 0.73
C SER A 57 -4.05 -3.31 0.93
N TYR A 58 -4.67 -3.46 2.10
CA TYR A 58 -5.57 -4.55 2.43
C TYR A 58 -6.82 -4.53 1.54
N ARG A 59 -7.45 -3.37 1.37
CA ARG A 59 -8.58 -3.23 0.43
C ARG A 59 -8.19 -3.65 -0.98
N GLY A 60 -7.06 -3.16 -1.49
CA GLY A 60 -6.61 -3.46 -2.86
C GLY A 60 -6.44 -4.95 -3.11
N LEU A 61 -5.64 -5.62 -2.27
CA LEU A 61 -5.29 -7.03 -2.47
C LEU A 61 -6.43 -7.98 -2.05
N VAL A 62 -7.13 -7.70 -0.94
CA VAL A 62 -8.06 -8.66 -0.32
C VAL A 62 -9.51 -8.44 -0.74
N LEU A 63 -9.92 -7.21 -1.06
CA LEU A 63 -11.33 -6.83 -1.28
C LEU A 63 -11.62 -6.37 -2.72
N VAL A 64 -10.61 -5.93 -3.47
CA VAL A 64 -10.76 -5.46 -4.87
C VAL A 64 -10.22 -6.50 -5.86
N HIS A 65 -9.03 -7.04 -5.62
CA HIS A 65 -8.45 -8.06 -6.48
C HIS A 65 -8.74 -9.50 -6.00
N GLU A 66 -8.90 -9.72 -4.69
CA GLU A 66 -9.06 -11.04 -4.07
C GLU A 66 -7.87 -11.97 -4.33
N THR A 67 -6.65 -11.53 -4.01
CA THR A 67 -5.37 -12.25 -4.23
C THR A 67 -5.43 -13.72 -3.82
N GLN A 68 -4.99 -14.59 -4.73
CA GLN A 68 -4.92 -16.05 -4.55
C GLN A 68 -3.47 -16.54 -4.49
N ALA A 69 -3.26 -17.76 -4.00
CA ALA A 69 -1.92 -18.39 -3.99
C ALA A 69 -1.34 -18.65 -5.40
N SER A 70 -2.17 -18.62 -6.45
CA SER A 70 -1.73 -18.70 -7.84
C SER A 70 -1.21 -17.36 -8.41
N ASP A 71 -1.34 -16.26 -7.67
CA ASP A 71 -0.90 -14.96 -8.14
C ASP A 71 0.61 -14.75 -8.01
N THR A 72 1.15 -14.02 -8.96
CA THR A 72 2.44 -13.36 -8.83
C THR A 72 2.21 -11.86 -8.79
N VAL A 73 2.49 -11.26 -7.63
CA VAL A 73 2.22 -9.85 -7.33
C VAL A 73 3.53 -9.07 -7.37
N ALA A 74 3.70 -8.18 -8.34
CA ALA A 74 4.85 -7.27 -8.39
C ALA A 74 4.50 -5.90 -7.79
N ILE A 75 5.25 -5.46 -6.77
CA ILE A 75 4.94 -4.31 -5.93
C ILE A 75 6.03 -3.26 -6.13
N PHE A 76 5.65 -2.10 -6.65
CA PHE A 76 6.55 -0.99 -7.00
C PHE A 76 6.54 0.08 -5.91
N GLY A 77 7.68 0.25 -5.26
CA GLY A 77 7.90 1.09 -4.08
C GLY A 77 7.74 0.30 -2.78
N CYS A 78 8.83 0.13 -2.04
CA CYS A 78 8.91 -0.56 -0.75
C CYS A 78 8.82 0.41 0.45
N GLY A 79 8.02 1.47 0.28
CA GLY A 79 7.60 2.35 1.38
C GLY A 79 6.44 1.75 2.20
N GLY A 80 5.90 2.50 3.15
CA GLY A 80 4.88 2.00 4.09
C GLY A 80 3.57 1.45 3.47
N ILE A 81 3.24 1.80 2.22
CA ILE A 81 2.17 1.15 1.45
C ILE A 81 2.67 -0.19 0.90
N GLY A 82 3.78 -0.20 0.18
CA GLY A 82 4.34 -1.40 -0.45
C GLY A 82 4.72 -2.48 0.55
N LEU A 83 5.27 -2.12 1.70
CA LEU A 83 5.59 -3.07 2.77
C LEU A 83 4.32 -3.72 3.36
N ALA A 84 3.24 -2.96 3.52
CA ALA A 84 1.94 -3.54 3.87
C ALA A 84 1.42 -4.47 2.74
N ALA A 85 1.51 -4.03 1.48
CA ALA A 85 1.11 -4.83 0.33
C ALA A 85 1.90 -6.15 0.19
N ILE A 86 3.22 -6.15 0.46
CA ILE A 86 4.08 -7.34 0.47
C ILE A 86 3.58 -8.34 1.51
N MET A 87 3.42 -7.90 2.76
CA MET A 87 2.93 -8.74 3.85
C MET A 87 1.53 -9.32 3.57
N ILE A 88 0.64 -8.50 3.01
CA ILE A 88 -0.75 -8.87 2.72
C ILE A 88 -0.83 -9.83 1.52
N ALA A 89 -0.06 -9.61 0.46
CA ALA A 89 -0.01 -10.53 -0.67
C ALA A 89 0.58 -11.88 -0.23
N LYS A 90 1.66 -11.85 0.57
CA LYS A 90 2.30 -13.07 1.07
C LYS A 90 1.40 -13.88 2.00
N SER A 91 0.57 -13.22 2.82
CA SER A 91 -0.39 -13.91 3.69
C SER A 91 -1.51 -14.62 2.92
N ARG A 92 -1.72 -14.31 1.63
CA ARG A 92 -2.61 -15.07 0.74
C ARG A 92 -1.90 -16.17 -0.05
N GLY A 93 -0.62 -16.42 0.24
CA GLY A 93 0.19 -17.45 -0.40
C GLY A 93 0.70 -17.10 -1.80
N ALA A 94 0.54 -15.85 -2.25
CA ALA A 94 1.03 -15.41 -3.55
C ALA A 94 2.57 -15.35 -3.58
N THR A 95 3.13 -15.44 -4.80
CA THR A 95 4.54 -15.11 -5.05
C THR A 95 4.70 -13.60 -5.13
N VAL A 96 5.59 -13.02 -4.32
CA VAL A 96 5.73 -11.56 -4.21
C VAL A 96 7.07 -11.10 -4.77
N ILE A 97 7.03 -10.17 -5.74
CA ILE A 97 8.20 -9.51 -6.32
C ILE A 97 8.21 -8.05 -5.84
N ALA A 98 9.21 -7.66 -5.06
CA ALA A 98 9.38 -6.29 -4.59
C ALA A 98 10.32 -5.49 -5.52
N VAL A 99 9.94 -4.26 -5.86
CA VAL A 99 10.70 -3.36 -6.73
C VAL A 99 10.90 -2.02 -6.03
N ASP A 100 12.14 -1.55 -5.94
CA ASP A 100 12.50 -0.26 -5.34
C ASP A 100 13.84 0.24 -5.92
N LEU A 101 14.33 1.39 -5.46
CA LEU A 101 15.68 1.91 -5.73
C LEU A 101 16.65 1.70 -4.55
N SER A 102 16.14 1.50 -3.34
CA SER A 102 16.94 1.34 -2.12
C SER A 102 17.12 -0.14 -1.76
N ASP A 103 18.37 -0.61 -1.76
CA ASP A 103 18.72 -1.97 -1.32
C ASP A 103 18.34 -2.22 0.14
N ASN A 104 18.32 -1.18 0.98
CA ASN A 104 17.85 -1.26 2.36
C ASN A 104 16.35 -1.58 2.40
N ALA A 105 15.55 -0.93 1.55
CA ALA A 105 14.12 -1.19 1.45
C ALA A 105 13.82 -2.58 0.85
N LEU A 106 14.61 -3.03 -0.13
CA LEU A 106 14.52 -4.38 -0.70
C LEU A 106 14.92 -5.46 0.30
N THR A 107 15.98 -5.25 1.08
CA THR A 107 16.40 -6.15 2.17
C THR A 107 15.31 -6.28 3.23
N PHE A 108 14.65 -5.18 3.58
CA PHE A 108 13.50 -5.20 4.48
C PHE A 108 12.28 -5.88 3.85
N ALA A 109 12.02 -5.69 2.54
CA ALA A 109 10.95 -6.37 1.82
C ALA A 109 11.08 -7.91 1.88
N LEU A 110 12.30 -8.44 1.76
CA LEU A 110 12.58 -9.88 1.94
C LEU A 110 12.22 -10.36 3.36
N SER A 111 12.59 -9.58 4.40
CA SER A 111 12.34 -9.98 5.80
C SER A 111 10.85 -10.04 6.18
N ILE A 112 9.99 -9.35 5.43
CA ILE A 112 8.53 -9.33 5.63
C ILE A 112 7.73 -10.17 4.61
N GLY A 113 8.41 -10.87 3.69
CA GLY A 113 7.75 -11.89 2.84
C GLY A 113 7.86 -11.73 1.32
N ALA A 114 8.68 -10.82 0.79
CA ALA A 114 9.00 -10.84 -0.64
C ALA A 114 9.81 -12.11 -1.00
N ASP A 115 9.46 -12.76 -2.12
CA ASP A 115 10.18 -13.92 -2.66
C ASP A 115 11.34 -13.50 -3.58
N HIS A 116 11.15 -12.37 -4.28
CA HIS A 116 12.13 -11.79 -5.18
C HIS A 116 12.22 -10.27 -4.97
N VAL A 117 13.39 -9.72 -5.25
CA VAL A 117 13.66 -8.27 -5.22
C VAL A 117 14.30 -7.83 -6.52
N ILE A 118 13.99 -6.60 -6.94
CA ILE A 118 14.57 -5.96 -8.13
C ILE A 118 14.93 -4.51 -7.76
N ASN A 119 16.21 -4.17 -7.87
CA ASN A 119 16.64 -2.78 -7.83
C ASN A 119 16.42 -2.14 -9.21
N ALA A 120 15.51 -1.18 -9.29
CA ALA A 120 15.15 -0.47 -10.53
C ALA A 120 16.18 0.60 -10.96
N GLY A 121 17.22 0.85 -10.14
CA GLY A 121 18.39 1.63 -10.51
C GLY A 121 19.39 0.82 -11.34
N ASP A 122 19.51 -0.48 -11.09
CA ASP A 122 20.47 -1.37 -11.75
C ASP A 122 19.92 -2.00 -13.04
N THR A 123 18.61 -2.26 -13.10
CA THR A 123 17.97 -2.93 -14.24
C THR A 123 16.56 -2.41 -14.52
N ASN A 124 16.05 -2.70 -15.73
CA ASN A 124 14.68 -2.38 -16.09
C ASN A 124 13.71 -3.39 -15.43
N PRO A 125 12.86 -2.97 -14.48
CA PRO A 125 11.99 -3.91 -13.75
C PRO A 125 10.97 -4.61 -14.65
N VAL A 126 10.55 -3.99 -15.77
CA VAL A 126 9.61 -4.61 -16.73
C VAL A 126 10.25 -5.81 -17.43
N VAL A 127 11.56 -5.76 -17.67
CA VAL A 127 12.32 -6.87 -18.27
C VAL A 127 12.55 -7.95 -17.22
N ALA A 128 13.11 -7.59 -16.06
CA ALA A 128 13.40 -8.53 -14.99
C ALA A 128 12.14 -9.30 -14.49
N ILE A 129 10.99 -8.64 -14.35
CA ILE A 129 9.72 -9.32 -14.00
C ILE A 129 9.34 -10.35 -15.06
N ARG A 130 9.49 -10.04 -16.37
CA ARG A 130 9.17 -11.00 -17.44
C ARG A 130 10.17 -12.15 -17.50
N GLU A 131 11.44 -11.93 -17.20
CA GLU A 131 12.44 -12.99 -17.10
C GLU A 131 12.13 -13.94 -15.94
N LEU A 132 11.74 -13.41 -14.77
CA LEU A 132 11.32 -14.20 -13.60
C LEU A 132 10.01 -14.99 -13.81
N THR A 133 9.06 -14.46 -14.59
CA THR A 133 7.69 -14.99 -14.70
C THR A 133 7.32 -15.58 -16.07
N GLY A 134 8.22 -15.48 -17.05
CA GLY A 134 8.01 -15.83 -18.46
C GLY A 134 7.04 -14.91 -19.22
N THR A 135 5.97 -14.41 -18.60
CA THR A 135 4.90 -13.65 -19.28
C THR A 135 4.55 -12.30 -18.65
N GLY A 136 5.05 -12.02 -17.44
CA GLY A 136 4.66 -10.88 -16.61
C GLY A 136 3.93 -11.32 -15.33
N ALA A 137 3.81 -10.40 -14.37
CA ALA A 137 3.07 -10.61 -13.14
C ALA A 137 1.55 -10.76 -13.41
N SER A 138 0.83 -11.50 -12.57
CA SER A 138 -0.65 -11.52 -12.65
C SER A 138 -1.27 -10.26 -12.04
N VAL A 139 -0.60 -9.68 -11.05
CA VAL A 139 -0.99 -8.45 -10.36
C VAL A 139 0.19 -7.50 -10.30
N THR A 140 -0.05 -6.20 -10.47
CA THR A 140 0.93 -5.17 -10.10
C THR A 140 0.33 -4.14 -9.17
N VAL A 141 1.11 -3.72 -8.17
CA VAL A 141 0.74 -2.67 -7.21
C VAL A 141 1.68 -1.49 -7.41
N ASP A 142 1.17 -0.33 -7.81
CA ASP A 142 1.91 0.92 -7.64
C ASP A 142 1.67 1.43 -6.23
N ALA A 143 2.69 1.38 -5.39
CA ALA A 143 2.70 1.87 -4.02
C ALA A 143 3.45 3.21 -3.86
N LEU A 144 3.98 3.76 -4.97
CA LEU A 144 4.69 5.04 -5.00
C LEU A 144 3.78 6.18 -5.51
N GLY A 145 3.03 5.95 -6.60
CA GLY A 145 2.18 6.97 -7.22
C GLY A 145 2.93 7.90 -8.18
N SER A 146 3.76 7.35 -9.08
CA SER A 146 4.50 8.12 -10.08
C SER A 146 4.16 7.68 -11.51
N ALA A 147 4.29 8.58 -12.50
CA ALA A 147 4.05 8.23 -13.89
C ALA A 147 4.98 7.11 -14.40
N ILE A 148 6.20 7.02 -13.83
CA ILE A 148 7.17 5.95 -14.13
C ILE A 148 6.68 4.62 -13.55
N THR A 149 6.39 4.58 -12.24
CA THR A 149 5.97 3.33 -11.56
C THR A 149 4.62 2.82 -12.07
N SER A 150 3.64 3.69 -12.27
CA SER A 150 2.33 3.33 -12.85
C SER A 150 2.48 2.74 -14.27
N SER A 151 3.29 3.37 -15.13
CA SER A 151 3.57 2.85 -16.48
C SER A 151 4.32 1.52 -16.46
N GLN A 152 5.34 1.38 -15.61
CA GLN A 152 6.07 0.13 -15.43
C GLN A 152 5.19 -0.99 -14.87
N CYS A 153 4.32 -0.70 -13.90
CA CYS A 153 3.33 -1.63 -13.35
C CYS A 153 2.45 -2.21 -14.46
N ILE A 154 1.86 -1.37 -15.30
CA ILE A 154 0.94 -1.81 -16.36
C ILE A 154 1.70 -2.60 -17.45
N GLN A 155 2.92 -2.19 -17.80
CA GLN A 155 3.73 -2.91 -18.77
C GLN A 155 4.24 -4.27 -18.25
N SER A 156 4.42 -4.42 -16.94
CA SER A 156 4.89 -5.66 -16.29
C SER A 156 3.83 -6.74 -16.14
N LEU A 157 2.56 -6.43 -16.42
CA LEU A 157 1.47 -7.40 -16.39
C LEU A 157 1.52 -8.39 -17.58
N ARG A 158 1.20 -9.66 -17.26
CA ARG A 158 0.79 -10.67 -18.25
C ARG A 158 -0.57 -10.29 -18.88
N PRO A 159 -0.96 -10.89 -20.02
CA PRO A 159 -2.31 -10.75 -20.57
C PRO A 159 -3.40 -11.06 -19.53
N ARG A 160 -4.45 -10.23 -19.49
CA ARG A 160 -5.54 -10.27 -18.51
C ARG A 160 -5.10 -10.11 -17.04
N GLY A 161 -3.95 -9.47 -16.81
CA GLY A 161 -3.46 -9.10 -15.49
C GLY A 161 -4.17 -7.88 -14.88
N HIS A 162 -4.01 -7.69 -13.58
CA HIS A 162 -4.68 -6.65 -12.78
C HIS A 162 -3.69 -5.62 -12.22
N HIS A 163 -3.86 -4.35 -12.54
CA HIS A 163 -3.12 -3.26 -11.93
C HIS A 163 -3.91 -2.62 -10.78
N LEU A 164 -3.28 -2.48 -9.62
CA LEU A 164 -3.77 -1.75 -8.44
C LEU A 164 -2.97 -0.45 -8.29
N GLN A 165 -3.61 0.68 -8.56
CA GLN A 165 -3.05 2.01 -8.27
C GLN A 165 -3.42 2.36 -6.83
N ILE A 166 -2.44 2.30 -5.91
CA ILE A 166 -2.61 2.56 -4.47
C ILE A 166 -1.86 3.82 -4.04
N GLY A 167 -0.62 3.98 -4.51
CA GLY A 167 0.13 5.22 -4.38
C GLY A 167 -0.62 6.34 -5.09
N LEU A 168 -0.80 7.47 -4.39
CA LEU A 168 -1.46 8.65 -4.93
C LEU A 168 -0.65 9.17 -6.11
N LEU A 169 -1.18 9.03 -7.31
CA LEU A 169 -0.67 9.65 -8.53
C LEU A 169 -1.41 10.97 -8.74
N PRO A 170 -0.80 12.15 -8.48
CA PRO A 170 -1.38 13.43 -8.85
C PRO A 170 -1.53 13.52 -10.37
N PRO A 171 -2.20 14.55 -10.91
CA PRO A 171 -2.13 14.90 -12.32
C PRO A 171 -0.68 15.27 -12.73
N VAL A 172 0.16 14.26 -13.00
CA VAL A 172 1.50 14.43 -13.58
C VAL A 172 1.34 14.90 -15.04
N VAL A 173 2.44 15.37 -15.66
CA VAL A 173 2.42 16.29 -16.80
C VAL A 173 3.04 15.65 -18.08
N ILE A 174 2.49 15.96 -19.29
CA ILE A 174 3.11 15.73 -20.61
C ILE A 174 3.83 17.02 -21.10
N GLN A 175 3.23 18.15 -21.52
CA GLN A 175 1.84 18.56 -21.86
C GLN A 175 0.74 18.14 -20.86
N GLU A 176 1.04 18.36 -19.59
CA GLU A 176 0.13 18.39 -18.43
C GLU A 176 -0.79 17.15 -18.16
N ARG A 177 -0.45 15.90 -18.57
CA ARG A 177 -1.15 14.65 -18.16
C ARG A 177 -0.24 13.43 -17.88
N ALA A 178 -0.65 12.52 -17.00
CA ALA A 178 -0.08 11.18 -16.88
C ALA A 178 -0.70 10.26 -17.96
N THR A 179 0.12 9.62 -18.79
CA THR A 179 -0.38 8.71 -19.84
C THR A 179 -0.38 7.26 -19.36
N VAL A 180 -1.54 6.79 -18.92
CA VAL A 180 -1.83 5.35 -18.84
C VAL A 180 -1.56 4.74 -20.24
N PRO A 181 -0.75 3.68 -20.38
CA PRO A 181 -0.40 3.11 -21.68
C PRO A 181 -1.57 2.30 -22.26
N MET A 182 -2.65 2.99 -22.64
CA MET A 182 -3.95 2.39 -23.02
C MET A 182 -3.86 1.43 -24.21
N HIS A 183 -2.89 1.60 -25.10
CA HIS A 183 -2.62 0.63 -26.18
C HIS A 183 -2.23 -0.75 -25.61
N THR A 184 -1.48 -0.79 -24.51
CA THR A 184 -1.11 -2.03 -23.80
C THR A 184 -2.30 -2.56 -23.00
N VAL A 185 -3.09 -1.68 -22.36
CA VAL A 185 -4.31 -2.06 -21.62
C VAL A 185 -5.30 -2.77 -22.54
N ILE A 186 -5.60 -2.17 -23.70
CA ILE A 186 -6.51 -2.73 -24.70
C ILE A 186 -5.90 -3.99 -25.32
N GLY A 187 -4.65 -3.92 -25.80
CA GLY A 187 -3.99 -5.01 -26.52
C GLY A 187 -3.66 -6.26 -25.67
N ARG A 188 -3.79 -6.18 -24.34
CA ARG A 188 -3.60 -7.30 -23.41
C ARG A 188 -4.81 -7.55 -22.49
N GLU A 189 -5.94 -6.89 -22.74
CA GLU A 189 -7.16 -6.99 -21.92
C GLU A 189 -6.91 -6.78 -20.41
N LEU A 190 -6.11 -5.78 -20.05
CA LEU A 190 -5.71 -5.53 -18.65
C LEU A 190 -6.83 -4.85 -17.85
N HIS A 191 -6.92 -5.21 -16.58
CA HIS A 191 -7.80 -4.54 -15.62
C HIS A 191 -7.01 -3.47 -14.84
N ILE A 192 -7.57 -2.27 -14.69
CA ILE A 192 -6.98 -1.19 -13.88
C ILE A 192 -7.96 -0.82 -12.76
N HIS A 193 -7.48 -0.83 -11.53
CA HIS A 193 -8.26 -0.53 -10.33
C HIS A 193 -7.60 0.63 -9.58
N GLY A 194 -8.35 1.71 -9.35
CA GLY A 194 -7.98 2.72 -8.36
C GLY A 194 -8.42 2.26 -6.97
N VAL A 195 -7.51 2.29 -6.00
CA VAL A 195 -7.79 1.88 -4.62
C VAL A 195 -7.62 3.08 -3.69
N HIS A 196 -8.68 3.43 -2.97
CA HIS A 196 -8.69 4.55 -2.03
C HIS A 196 -9.28 4.10 -0.69
N GLY A 197 -8.52 4.29 0.40
CA GLY A 197 -8.95 4.03 1.77
C GLY A 197 -9.48 2.61 2.02
N MET A 198 -10.27 2.48 3.07
CA MET A 198 -11.08 1.30 3.38
C MET A 198 -12.26 1.71 4.27
N SER A 199 -13.43 1.12 4.09
CA SER A 199 -14.59 1.39 4.94
C SER A 199 -14.33 0.86 6.36
N ALA A 200 -14.78 1.58 7.39
CA ALA A 200 -14.72 1.11 8.79
C ALA A 200 -15.36 -0.28 8.96
N ALA A 201 -16.41 -0.57 8.19
CA ALA A 201 -17.09 -1.86 8.16
C ALA A 201 -16.23 -3.04 7.63
N ASP A 202 -15.14 -2.78 6.91
CA ASP A 202 -14.24 -3.83 6.40
C ASP A 202 -13.09 -4.16 7.39
N TYR A 203 -12.79 -3.27 8.34
CA TYR A 203 -11.72 -3.46 9.33
C TYR A 203 -11.87 -4.75 10.18
N PRO A 204 -13.06 -5.20 10.61
CA PRO A 204 -13.19 -6.44 11.39
C PRO A 204 -12.55 -7.67 10.71
N ARG A 205 -12.55 -7.74 9.37
CA ARG A 205 -11.89 -8.82 8.63
C ARG A 205 -10.36 -8.72 8.74
N MET A 206 -9.82 -7.51 8.59
CA MET A 206 -8.38 -7.24 8.75
C MET A 206 -7.89 -7.47 10.19
N LEU A 207 -8.68 -7.04 11.18
CA LEU A 207 -8.41 -7.27 12.61
C LEU A 207 -8.45 -8.76 12.96
N ALA A 208 -9.35 -9.54 12.36
CA ALA A 208 -9.40 -10.99 12.52
C ALA A 208 -8.15 -11.67 11.93
N ASP A 209 -7.69 -11.27 10.73
CA ASP A 209 -6.46 -11.80 10.14
C ASP A 209 -5.22 -11.52 11.01
N ILE A 210 -5.13 -10.33 11.62
CA ILE A 210 -4.05 -10.01 12.57
C ILE A 210 -4.18 -10.86 13.84
N SER A 211 -5.39 -10.97 14.42
CA SER A 211 -5.65 -11.74 15.64
C SER A 211 -5.38 -13.24 15.47
N ASN A 212 -5.57 -13.76 14.26
CA ASN A 212 -5.29 -15.15 13.88
C ASN A 212 -3.82 -15.39 13.51
N GLY A 213 -2.94 -14.38 13.59
CA GLY A 213 -1.52 -14.50 13.22
C GLY A 213 -1.27 -14.64 11.72
N LEU A 214 -2.22 -14.24 10.87
CA LEU A 214 -2.06 -14.24 9.41
C LEU A 214 -1.38 -12.94 8.91
N LEU A 215 -1.52 -11.85 9.65
CA LEU A 215 -0.86 -10.57 9.39
C LEU A 215 -0.08 -10.11 10.62
N HIS A 216 1.11 -9.56 10.39
CA HIS A 216 2.10 -9.19 11.41
C HIS A 216 2.51 -7.71 11.32
N PRO A 217 1.57 -6.76 11.37
CA PRO A 217 1.82 -5.32 11.19
C PRO A 217 2.86 -4.74 12.15
N GLU A 218 3.07 -5.36 13.32
CA GLU A 218 4.12 -5.00 14.28
C GLU A 218 5.52 -5.04 13.65
N LYS A 219 5.77 -5.96 12.71
CA LYS A 219 7.05 -6.08 12.00
C LYS A 219 7.32 -4.92 11.04
N LEU A 220 6.31 -4.12 10.71
CA LEU A 220 6.47 -2.94 9.86
C LEU A 220 6.90 -1.71 10.65
N ILE A 221 6.74 -1.69 11.97
CA ILE A 221 7.07 -0.54 12.83
C ILE A 221 8.58 -0.54 13.10
N ALA A 222 9.27 0.42 12.50
CA ALA A 222 10.73 0.55 12.59
C ALA A 222 11.16 1.64 13.58
N THR A 223 10.28 2.60 13.90
CA THR A 223 10.62 3.72 14.78
C THR A 223 9.38 4.19 15.53
N THR A 224 9.54 4.47 16.82
CA THR A 224 8.55 5.21 17.62
C THR A 224 9.18 6.53 18.04
N ILE A 225 8.46 7.64 17.88
CA ILE A 225 8.89 9.00 18.24
C ILE A 225 7.84 9.66 19.15
N SER A 226 8.22 10.72 19.86
CA SER A 226 7.28 11.55 20.63
C SER A 226 6.48 12.50 19.73
N LEU A 227 5.48 13.20 20.30
CA LEU A 227 4.73 14.22 19.58
C LEU A 227 5.60 15.44 19.22
N GLU A 228 6.55 15.81 20.09
CA GLU A 228 7.49 16.90 19.90
C GLU A 228 8.47 16.66 18.74
N GLU A 229 8.79 15.38 18.47
CA GLU A 229 9.68 14.97 17.37
C GLU A 229 8.94 14.94 16.01
N ALA A 230 7.60 14.87 16.01
CA ALA A 230 6.79 14.74 14.81
C ALA A 230 7.05 15.83 13.73
N PRO A 231 7.18 17.13 14.06
CA PRO A 231 7.48 18.16 13.05
C PRO A 231 8.83 17.94 12.36
N ALA A 232 9.86 17.53 13.11
CA ALA A 232 11.18 17.26 12.56
C ALA A 232 11.17 16.01 11.67
N ALA A 233 10.45 14.95 12.07
CA ALA A 233 10.26 13.75 11.26
C ALA A 233 9.52 14.03 9.95
N LEU A 234 8.48 14.87 9.98
CA LEU A 234 7.73 15.29 8.78
C LEU A 234 8.61 16.09 7.80
N MET A 235 9.42 17.03 8.30
CA MET A 235 10.35 17.82 7.50
C MET A 235 11.53 17.01 6.92
N ALA A 236 11.70 15.75 7.33
CA ALA A 236 12.75 14.86 6.83
C ALA A 236 12.20 13.75 5.90
N MET A 237 10.92 13.76 5.55
CA MET A 237 10.28 12.71 4.75
C MET A 237 10.79 12.61 3.30
N ASP A 238 11.46 13.65 2.80
CA ASP A 238 12.10 13.73 1.48
C ASP A 238 13.52 13.11 1.45
N LYS A 239 14.06 12.74 2.62
CA LYS A 239 15.41 12.16 2.78
C LYS A 239 15.34 10.65 2.88
N GLU A 240 16.47 10.00 2.60
CA GLU A 240 16.63 8.58 2.87
C GLU A 240 16.49 8.32 4.38
N ARG A 241 15.78 7.23 4.71
CA ARG A 241 15.42 6.85 6.07
C ARG A 241 15.43 5.33 6.19
N ALA A 242 15.55 4.83 7.42
CA ALA A 242 15.42 3.41 7.69
C ALA A 242 14.07 2.88 7.14
N PRO A 243 14.06 1.69 6.52
CA PRO A 243 12.85 1.09 5.97
C PRO A 243 11.84 0.76 7.08
N GLY A 244 10.55 0.86 6.75
CA GLY A 244 9.43 0.61 7.67
C GLY A 244 8.60 1.85 7.99
N ILE A 245 7.91 1.78 9.13
CA ILE A 245 6.91 2.75 9.60
C ILE A 245 7.41 3.44 10.86
N THR A 246 7.34 4.77 10.84
CA THR A 246 7.41 5.62 12.04
C THR A 246 6.01 5.78 12.64
N VAL A 247 5.88 5.59 13.96
CA VAL A 247 4.66 5.83 14.74
C VAL A 247 4.96 6.92 15.78
N ILE A 248 4.00 7.82 16.02
CA ILE A 248 4.07 8.77 17.14
C ILE A 248 3.41 8.11 18.35
N ASN A 249 4.11 8.10 19.47
CA ASN A 249 3.55 7.74 20.77
C ASN A 249 3.36 9.00 21.62
N LEU A 250 2.19 9.08 22.24
CA LEU A 250 1.79 10.14 23.17
C LEU A 250 2.16 9.74 24.61
#